data_AF-A0A850A212-F1
#
_entry.id   AF-A0A850A212-F1
#
_cell.length_a   1.000
_cell.length_b   1.000
_cell.length_c   1.000
_cell.angle_alpha   90.00
_cell.angle_beta   90.00
_cell.angle_gamma   90.00
#
_symmetry.space_group_name_H-M   'P 1'
#
loop_
_entity.id
_entity.type
_entity.pdbx_description
1 polymer ?
#
loop_
_entity_poly.entity_id
_entity_poly.type
_entity_poly.pdbx_seq_one_letter_code
_entity_poly.pdbx_strand_id
1 'polypeptide(L)'
;MDTTIQQDYERTLLKIARVLPTSRVEQLVDFARFLEAQILSEELIQEESAAEVEADNAQWDALLATDEAQTLLEKLADDALAEHRAGRTRPMAFDHAGRIVPG
;
A
#
# COMPACT_ATOMS: atom_id res chain seq x y z
N MET A 1 -10.17 5.19 31.61
CA MET A 1 -10.86 4.22 32.48
C MET A 1 -10.27 2.82 32.27
N ASP A 2 -8.94 2.66 32.09
CA ASP A 2 -8.51 1.62 31.12
C ASP A 2 -7.44 0.62 31.55
N THR A 3 -6.61 0.89 32.56
CA THR A 3 -5.44 0.02 32.82
C THR A 3 -5.82 -1.32 33.45
N THR A 4 -6.80 -1.31 34.36
CA THR A 4 -7.33 -2.53 35.01
C THR A 4 -8.10 -3.41 34.02
N ILE A 5 -8.89 -2.79 33.15
CA ILE A 5 -9.67 -3.49 32.12
C ILE A 5 -8.73 -4.15 31.10
N GLN A 6 -7.66 -3.46 30.71
CA GLN A 6 -6.64 -3.99 29.80
C GLN A 6 -5.88 -5.18 30.39
N GLN A 7 -5.54 -5.13 31.68
CA GLN A 7 -4.90 -6.24 32.41
C GLN A 7 -5.81 -7.47 32.53
N ASP A 8 -7.12 -7.26 32.73
CA ASP A 8 -8.10 -8.35 32.82
C ASP A 8 -8.31 -9.04 31.46
N TYR A 9 -8.31 -8.28 30.36
CA TYR A 9 -8.38 -8.82 29.01
C TYR A 9 -7.11 -9.60 28.63
N GLU A 10 -5.92 -9.08 28.93
CA GLU A 10 -4.65 -9.77 28.70
C GLU A 10 -4.61 -11.12 29.44
N ARG A 11 -4.99 -11.12 30.72
CA ARG A 11 -5.02 -12.34 31.53
C ARG A 11 -6.03 -13.36 30.99
N THR A 12 -7.14 -12.90 30.43
CA THR A 12 -8.17 -13.76 29.84
C THR A 12 -7.66 -14.39 28.54
N LEU A 13 -7.02 -13.61 27.66
CA LEU A 13 -6.42 -14.09 26.42
C LEU A 13 -5.34 -15.16 26.68
N LEU A 14 -4.46 -14.92 27.66
CA LEU A 14 -3.43 -15.89 28.06
C LEU A 14 -4.02 -17.20 28.60
N LYS A 15 -5.12 -17.13 29.35
CA LYS A 15 -5.82 -18.34 29.82
C LYS A 15 -6.42 -19.13 28.66
N ILE A 16 -7.05 -18.45 27.70
CA ILE A 16 -7.65 -19.07 26.51
C ILE A 16 -6.55 -19.74 25.67
N ALA A 17 -5.47 -19.02 25.35
CA ALA A 17 -4.38 -19.54 24.54
C ALA A 17 -3.71 -20.80 25.15
N ARG A 18 -3.63 -20.89 26.48
CA ARG A 18 -3.01 -22.03 27.19
C ARG A 18 -3.81 -23.33 27.14
N VAL A 19 -5.12 -23.26 26.92
CA VAL A 19 -6.02 -24.43 26.94
C VAL A 19 -6.41 -24.87 25.53
N LEU A 20 -6.17 -24.02 24.53
CA LEU A 20 -6.51 -24.31 23.15
C LEU A 20 -5.59 -25.37 22.52
N PRO A 21 -6.13 -26.24 21.66
CA PRO A 21 -5.32 -27.08 20.77
C PRO A 21 -4.45 -26.22 19.85
N THR A 22 -3.28 -26.73 19.46
CA THR A 22 -2.29 -26.00 18.63
C THR A 22 -2.88 -25.43 17.34
N SER A 23 -3.75 -26.17 16.66
CA SER A 23 -4.45 -25.71 15.44
C SER A 23 -5.38 -24.51 15.65
N ARG A 24 -5.88 -24.32 16.88
CA ARG A 24 -6.69 -23.15 17.26
C ARG A 24 -5.83 -21.98 17.76
N VAL A 25 -4.65 -22.26 18.30
CA VAL A 25 -3.67 -21.23 18.65
C VAL A 25 -3.15 -20.54 17.38
N GLU A 26 -2.89 -21.30 16.32
CA GLU A 26 -2.53 -20.75 14.99
C GLU A 26 -3.60 -19.76 14.48
N GLN A 27 -4.87 -20.16 14.52
CA GLN A 27 -5.98 -19.28 14.12
C GLN A 27 -6.09 -18.01 14.98
N LEU A 28 -5.78 -18.10 16.27
CA LEU A 28 -5.77 -16.95 17.17
C LEU A 28 -4.65 -15.97 16.80
N VAL A 29 -3.47 -16.48 16.46
CA VAL A 29 -2.32 -15.68 16.01
C VAL A 29 -2.62 -15.02 14.67
N ASP A 30 -3.23 -15.75 13.73
CA ASP A 30 -3.62 -15.19 12.43
C ASP A 30 -4.66 -14.08 12.58
N PHE A 31 -5.64 -14.26 13.49
CA PHE A 31 -6.62 -13.22 13.79
C PHE A 31 -5.99 -11.99 14.45
N ALA A 32 -5.05 -12.19 15.39
CA ALA A 32 -4.33 -11.07 16.02
C ALA A 32 -3.50 -10.27 14.98
N ARG A 33 -2.82 -10.97 14.06
CA ARG A 33 -2.09 -10.34 12.95
C ARG A 33 -3.02 -9.61 11.98
N PHE A 34 -4.21 -10.15 11.72
CA PHE A 34 -5.21 -9.47 10.92
C PHE A 34 -5.63 -8.14 11.55
N LEU A 35 -5.88 -8.11 12.87
CA LEU A 35 -6.21 -6.86 13.58
C LEU A 35 -5.05 -5.87 13.59
N GLU A 36 -3.82 -6.33 13.80
CA GLU A 36 -2.61 -5.50 13.70
C GLU A 36 -2.47 -4.89 12.30
N ALA A 37 -2.71 -5.68 11.25
CA ALA A 37 -2.70 -5.21 9.88
C ALA A 37 -3.83 -4.22 9.59
N GLN A 38 -5.03 -4.39 10.16
CA GLN A 38 -6.11 -3.40 10.02
C GLN A 38 -5.76 -2.06 10.65
N ILE A 39 -5.11 -2.05 11.82
CA ILE A 39 -4.68 -0.80 12.47
C ILE A 39 -3.63 -0.09 11.62
N LEU A 40 -2.61 -0.83 11.15
CA LEU A 40 -1.59 -0.27 10.24
C LEU A 40 -2.21 0.19 8.92
N SER A 41 -3.20 -0.56 8.42
CA SER A 41 -3.95 -0.22 7.23
C SER A 41 -4.82 1.01 7.43
N GLU A 42 -5.47 1.21 8.58
CA GLU A 42 -6.22 2.43 8.88
C GLU A 42 -5.28 3.65 9.05
N GLU A 43 -4.07 3.44 9.55
CA GLU A 43 -3.04 4.49 9.62
C GLU A 43 -2.45 4.84 8.23
N LEU A 44 -2.32 3.86 7.33
CA LEU A 44 -1.85 4.03 5.95
C LEU A 44 -2.96 4.48 4.99
N ILE A 45 -4.20 4.08 5.26
CA ILE A 45 -5.43 4.44 4.57
C ILE A 45 -6.07 5.58 5.37
N GLN A 46 -5.37 6.71 5.47
CA GLN A 46 -6.12 7.97 5.37
C GLN A 46 -6.52 8.09 3.90
N GLU A 47 -7.59 7.37 3.55
CA GLU A 47 -8.17 7.41 2.21
C GLU A 47 -8.56 8.85 1.92
N GLU A 48 -7.95 9.43 0.88
CA GLU A 48 -8.40 10.71 0.36
C GLU A 48 -9.88 10.60 0.03
N SER A 49 -10.66 11.56 0.50
CA SER A 49 -12.06 11.65 0.14
C SER A 49 -12.17 11.82 -1.37
N ALA A 50 -13.28 11.36 -1.97
CA ALA A 50 -13.52 11.54 -3.40
C ALA A 50 -13.44 13.01 -3.84
N ALA A 51 -13.73 13.96 -2.94
CA ALA A 51 -13.60 15.39 -3.21
C ALA A 51 -12.13 15.86 -3.23
N GLU A 52 -11.26 15.31 -2.38
CA GLU A 52 -9.82 15.58 -2.40
C GLU A 52 -9.19 15.02 -3.67
N VAL A 53 -9.51 13.78 -4.04
CA VAL A 53 -9.04 13.17 -5.29
C VAL A 53 -9.47 13.98 -6.51
N GLU A 54 -10.72 14.45 -6.56
CA GLU A 54 -11.20 15.28 -7.67
C GLU A 54 -10.49 16.64 -7.75
N ALA A 55 -10.25 17.28 -6.59
CA ALA A 55 -9.55 18.55 -6.54
C ALA A 55 -8.09 18.41 -7.01
N ASP A 56 -7.42 17.32 -6.62
CA ASP A 56 -6.06 17.03 -7.04
C ASP A 56 -6.00 16.72 -8.54
N ASN A 57 -6.93 15.91 -9.06
CA ASN A 57 -7.03 15.64 -10.49
C ASN A 57 -7.24 16.93 -11.30
N ALA A 58 -8.10 17.85 -10.84
CA ALA A 58 -8.30 19.12 -11.51
C ALA A 58 -7.03 20.01 -11.51
N GLN A 59 -6.21 19.96 -10.46
CA GLN A 59 -4.92 20.64 -10.42
C GLN A 59 -3.93 20.02 -11.41
N TRP A 60 -3.86 18.68 -11.47
CA TRP A 60 -3.05 17.97 -12.44
C TRP A 60 -3.48 18.28 -13.88
N ASP A 61 -4.77 18.26 -14.18
CA ASP A 61 -5.31 18.60 -15.49
C ASP A 61 -4.93 20.03 -15.90
N ALA A 62 -5.07 21.00 -14.99
CA ALA A 62 -4.69 22.38 -15.25
C ALA A 62 -3.18 22.53 -15.52
N LEU A 63 -2.33 21.85 -14.75
CA LEU A 63 -0.88 21.86 -14.94
C LEU A 63 -0.50 21.23 -16.29
N LEU A 64 -1.06 20.05 -16.59
CA LEU A 64 -0.76 19.28 -17.80
C LEU A 64 -1.31 19.96 -19.05
N ALA A 65 -2.35 20.78 -18.96
CA ALA A 65 -2.88 21.55 -20.08
C ALA A 65 -1.98 22.73 -20.50
N THR A 66 -0.94 23.07 -19.72
CA THR A 66 -0.03 24.17 -20.08
C THR A 66 0.89 23.80 -21.24
N ASP A 67 1.20 24.78 -22.10
CA ASP A 67 2.11 24.59 -23.24
C ASP A 67 3.51 24.15 -22.79
N GLU A 68 3.96 24.63 -21.63
CA GLU A 68 5.24 24.24 -21.03
C GLU A 68 5.25 22.76 -20.64
N ALA A 69 4.18 22.29 -19.97
CA ALA A 69 4.06 20.88 -19.62
C ALA A 69 3.97 19.99 -20.86
N GLN A 70 3.20 20.39 -21.88
CA GLN A 70 3.10 19.65 -23.14
C GLN A 70 4.47 19.53 -23.83
N THR A 71 5.20 20.63 -23.96
CA THR A 71 6.54 20.63 -24.56
C THR A 71 7.51 19.73 -23.78
N LEU A 72 7.45 19.75 -22.45
CA LEU A 72 8.29 18.91 -21.61
C LEU A 72 7.94 17.42 -21.75
N LEU A 73 6.66 17.08 -21.79
CA LEU A 73 6.19 15.70 -21.96
C LEU A 73 6.56 15.14 -23.34
N GLU A 74 6.42 15.93 -24.41
CA GLU A 74 6.87 15.56 -25.76
C GLU A 74 8.35 15.23 -25.75
N LYS A 75 9.18 16.08 -25.15
CA LYS A 75 10.62 15.83 -25.02
C LYS A 75 10.92 14.55 -24.24
N LEU A 76 10.24 14.33 -23.10
CA LEU A 76 10.42 13.13 -22.29
C LEU A 76 10.02 11.86 -23.06
N ALA A 77 8.96 11.92 -23.86
CA ALA A 77 8.53 10.82 -24.71
C ALA A 77 9.57 10.51 -25.80
N ASP A 78 10.11 11.55 -26.44
CA ASP A 78 11.18 11.41 -27.44
C ASP A 78 12.45 10.81 -26.85
N ASP A 79 12.88 11.30 -25.67
CA ASP A 79 14.03 10.79 -24.95
C ASP A 79 13.83 9.30 -24.57
N ALA A 80 12.67 8.94 -24.01
CA ALA A 80 12.35 7.56 -23.67
C ALA A 80 12.36 6.63 -24.89
N LEU A 81 11.82 7.10 -26.02
CA LEU A 81 11.80 6.35 -27.28
C LEU A 81 13.22 6.18 -27.85
N ALA A 82 14.06 7.21 -27.73
CA ALA A 82 15.47 7.15 -28.13
C ALA A 82 16.25 6.15 -27.27
N GLU A 83 16.05 6.15 -25.95
CA GLU A 83 16.63 5.16 -25.02
C GLU A 83 16.19 3.74 -25.35
N HIS A 84 14.91 3.53 -25.65
CA HIS A 84 14.39 2.23 -26.06
C HIS A 84 15.03 1.74 -27.36
N ARG A 85 15.06 2.59 -28.39
CA ARG A 85 15.69 2.28 -29.68
C ARG A 85 17.19 2.02 -29.56
N ALA A 86 17.87 2.69 -28.63
CA ALA A 86 19.28 2.48 -28.32
C ALA A 86 19.53 1.21 -27.47
N GLY A 87 18.49 0.47 -27.07
CA GLY A 87 18.61 -0.72 -26.22
C GLY A 87 19.06 -0.41 -24.79
N ARG A 88 18.87 0.83 -24.32
CA ARG A 88 19.27 1.28 -22.97
C ARG A 88 18.16 1.13 -21.93
N THR A 89 16.96 0.74 -22.36
CA THR A 89 15.85 0.39 -21.45
C THR A 89 16.06 -0.97 -20.81
N ARG A 90 15.63 -1.13 -19.56
CA ARG A 90 15.62 -2.42 -18.86
C ARG A 90 14.24 -3.06 -18.95
N PRO A 91 14.14 -4.37 -19.23
CA PRO A 91 12.86 -5.07 -19.18
C PRO A 91 12.31 -5.04 -17.74
N MET A 92 11.00 -4.82 -17.64
CA MET A 92 10.26 -4.93 -16.39
C MET A 92 9.58 -6.29 -16.37
N ALA A 93 9.92 -7.13 -15.39
CA ALA A 93 9.32 -8.44 -15.22
C ALA A 93 8.51 -8.46 -13.91
N PHE A 94 7.45 -9.27 -13.90
CA PHE A 94 6.61 -9.49 -12.73
C PHE A 94 6.62 -10.96 -12.35
N ASP A 95 6.70 -11.26 -11.07
CA ASP A 95 6.50 -12.62 -10.57
C ASP A 95 5.00 -13.00 -10.54
N HIS A 96 4.71 -14.26 -10.19
CA HIS A 96 3.33 -14.75 -10.07
C HIS A 96 2.51 -14.07 -8.95
N ALA A 97 3.17 -13.30 -8.06
CA ALA A 97 2.54 -12.50 -7.02
C ALA A 97 2.40 -11.02 -7.43
N GLY A 98 2.75 -10.65 -8.67
CA GLY A 98 2.66 -9.29 -9.20
C GLY A 98 3.79 -8.35 -8.75
N ARG A 99 4.88 -8.86 -8.19
CA ARG A 99 6.01 -8.04 -7.73
C ARG A 99 6.99 -7.81 -8.87
N ILE A 100 7.55 -6.60 -8.95
CA ILE A 100 8.60 -6.27 -9.92
C ILE A 100 9.86 -7.07 -9.56
N VAL A 101 10.35 -7.86 -10.51
CA VAL A 101 11.61 -8.58 -10.42
C VAL A 101 12.60 -8.04 -11.47
N PRO A 102 13.92 -8.15 -11.23
CA PRO A 102 14.91 -7.80 -12.24
C PRO A 102 14.61 -8.58 -13.53
N GLY A 103 14.35 -7.86 -14.61
CA GLY A 103 14.21 -8.44 -15.95
C GLY A 103 15.55 -8.82 -16.56
#